data_AF-A0A2E7HT62-F1
#
_entry.id   AF-A0A2E7HT62-F1
#
_cell.length_a   1.000
_cell.length_b   1.000
_cell.length_c   1.000
_cell.angle_alpha   90.00
_cell.angle_beta   90.00
_cell.angle_gamma   90.00
#
_symmetry.space_group_name_H-M   'P 1'
#
loop_
_entity.id
_entity.type
_entity.pdbx_description
1 polymer ?
#
loop_
_entity_poly.entity_id
_entity_poly.type
_entity_poly.pdbx_seq_one_letter_code
_entity_poly.pdbx_strand_id
1 'polypeptide(L)'
;MQEEISEKLDWALAHLEKDDRMVWFVGILKRQLLAGCDPDSLPRKDLKKRAQALKFFGGERIDADYRDLIERFIPSWPHYFSLAENYRSSELEKFRFSQDQGKKQVPLSVTEVMVKLAECENSIVGKCSQSFCEDGEDFLLLDDGWKWVRVEDGYSQQEGLAMGHCGNYYSKKGDALYSLREPVQQEEEVRWRPHLTFICSKSGHFGEMKGRANGKPSSVYHDRITSLLSQPDFRGIEGGGYLPENNFSVTDLKGNEVSRIVRDNPSFELSKWSFRNTRQLIDFGDGWDWSFFEGYDLPKKPSPDYDMNRPPPLLLLRRKYTFNSRKTCLPILIFPYVRGHLGEPIAQQPIASIPNVESKFRKLLEIKEVKAVSSGSLFAPPFSWQKLLGVKSTHEVLEDWPGFSTATPLRSLLCRYAPGPYVASAYSVHLGDDLVELDDGVWNVVRFRSVRHFLESVSCHEGVRAFDASKHFGVDAWTRGQMKSQLLSFVDCFRFGLSGLYVVSEDPSSCSSPCRIVATEYAMARIEMDIGMASFENKFSLMSELVRTYDYERQSFQIAA
;
A
#
# COMPACT_ATOMS: atom_id res chain seq x y z
N MET A 1 13.04 -9.16 18.85
CA MET A 1 13.16 -10.51 18.25
C MET A 1 12.98 -11.63 19.28
N GLN A 2 13.78 -11.77 20.34
CA GLN A 2 13.55 -12.85 21.34
C GLN A 2 12.21 -12.70 22.08
N GLU A 3 11.91 -11.50 22.57
CA GLU A 3 10.64 -11.18 23.25
C GLU A 3 9.44 -11.39 22.34
N GLU A 4 9.50 -10.84 21.12
CA GLU A 4 8.48 -11.01 20.08
C GLU A 4 8.20 -12.49 19.75
N ILE A 5 9.23 -13.34 19.67
CA ILE A 5 9.04 -14.78 19.42
C ILE A 5 8.43 -15.48 20.63
N SER A 6 8.83 -15.09 21.84
CA SER A 6 8.21 -15.61 23.07
C SER A 6 6.72 -15.34 23.08
N GLU A 7 6.29 -14.10 22.80
CA GLU A 7 4.87 -13.74 22.74
C GLU A 7 4.08 -14.58 21.72
N LYS A 8 4.68 -14.87 20.55
CA LYS A 8 4.01 -15.69 19.53
C LYS A 8 3.92 -17.15 19.94
N LEU A 9 4.90 -17.67 20.66
CA LEU A 9 4.85 -19.02 21.23
C LEU A 9 3.80 -19.12 22.34
N ASP A 10 3.73 -18.13 23.22
CA ASP A 10 2.72 -18.06 24.27
C ASP A 10 1.31 -17.99 23.66
N TRP A 11 1.14 -17.18 22.61
CA TRP A 11 -0.10 -17.15 21.84
C TRP A 11 -0.44 -18.52 21.25
N ALA A 12 0.52 -19.20 20.60
CA ALA A 12 0.29 -20.50 20.00
C ALA A 12 -0.11 -21.55 21.05
N LEU A 13 0.58 -21.59 22.19
CA LEU A 13 0.25 -22.50 23.30
C LEU A 13 -1.15 -22.27 23.85
N ALA A 14 -1.60 -21.01 23.90
CA ALA A 14 -2.91 -20.66 24.41
C ALA A 14 -4.06 -20.96 23.43
N HIS A 15 -3.80 -21.04 22.12
CA HIS A 15 -4.86 -21.08 21.09
C HIS A 15 -4.80 -22.28 20.13
N LEU A 16 -3.63 -22.91 19.95
CA LEU A 16 -3.44 -24.04 19.05
C LEU A 16 -3.37 -25.33 19.88
N GLU A 17 -4.54 -25.86 20.20
CA GLU A 17 -4.70 -27.03 21.08
C GLU A 17 -4.13 -28.36 20.52
N LYS A 18 -3.74 -28.41 19.24
CA LYS A 18 -3.25 -29.63 18.57
C LYS A 18 -1.76 -29.59 18.26
N ASP A 19 -1.09 -30.72 18.52
CA ASP A 19 0.34 -30.92 18.29
C ASP A 19 0.78 -30.60 16.85
N ASP A 20 0.00 -30.99 15.83
CA ASP A 20 0.37 -30.74 14.43
C ASP A 20 0.38 -29.25 14.09
N ARG A 21 -0.58 -28.49 14.63
CA ARG A 21 -0.68 -27.04 14.48
C ARG A 21 0.45 -26.33 15.21
N MET A 22 0.78 -26.78 16.42
CA MET A 22 1.94 -26.27 17.17
C MET A 22 3.25 -26.51 16.43
N VAL A 23 3.48 -27.73 15.96
CA VAL A 23 4.68 -28.08 15.18
C VAL A 23 4.77 -27.25 13.89
N TRP A 24 3.64 -27.04 13.21
CA TRP A 24 3.56 -26.19 12.03
C TRP A 24 3.93 -24.73 12.34
N PHE A 25 3.32 -24.15 13.38
CA PHE A 25 3.50 -22.75 13.79
C PHE A 25 4.95 -22.48 14.20
N VAL A 26 5.48 -23.29 15.12
CA VAL A 26 6.89 -23.19 15.56
C VAL A 26 7.84 -23.44 14.38
N GLY A 27 7.46 -24.32 13.46
CA GLY A 27 8.21 -24.57 12.24
C GLY A 27 8.41 -23.31 11.38
N ILE A 28 7.39 -22.47 11.23
CA ILE A 28 7.47 -21.20 10.48
C ILE A 28 8.43 -20.24 11.18
N LEU A 29 8.22 -19.98 12.48
CA LEU A 29 9.08 -19.08 13.27
C LEU A 29 10.55 -19.51 13.23
N LYS A 30 10.79 -20.82 13.39
CA LYS A 30 12.14 -21.40 13.34
C LYS A 30 12.81 -21.20 11.98
N ARG A 31 12.07 -21.36 10.87
CA ARG A 31 12.63 -21.16 9.53
C ARG A 31 12.98 -19.70 9.28
N GLN A 32 12.14 -18.75 9.69
CA GLN A 32 12.41 -17.32 9.58
C GLN A 32 13.70 -16.94 10.33
N LEU A 33 13.81 -17.37 11.59
CA LEU A 33 15.01 -17.15 12.39
C LEU A 33 16.27 -17.69 11.72
N LEU A 34 16.21 -18.95 11.26
CA LEU A 34 17.36 -19.61 10.64
C LEU A 34 17.74 -18.98 9.29
N ALA A 35 16.76 -18.46 8.53
CA ALA A 35 17.01 -17.77 7.27
C ALA A 35 17.75 -16.44 7.49
N GLY A 36 17.35 -15.67 8.50
CA GLY A 36 17.96 -14.38 8.85
C GLY A 36 19.29 -14.46 9.62
N CYS A 37 19.69 -15.64 10.10
CA CYS A 37 20.99 -15.83 10.74
C CYS A 37 22.14 -15.88 9.72
N ASP A 38 23.22 -15.14 10.03
CA ASP A 38 24.51 -15.26 9.35
C ASP A 38 25.08 -16.68 9.53
N PRO A 39 25.31 -17.45 8.44
CA PRO A 39 25.90 -18.79 8.52
C PRO A 39 27.23 -18.82 9.28
N ASP A 40 28.06 -17.79 9.14
CA ASP A 40 29.41 -17.76 9.70
C ASP A 40 29.40 -17.53 11.22
N SER A 41 28.27 -17.04 11.76
CA SER A 41 28.06 -16.89 13.19
C SER A 41 27.59 -18.18 13.90
N LEU A 42 27.26 -19.24 13.15
CA LEU A 42 26.66 -20.46 13.70
C LEU A 42 27.69 -21.59 13.95
N PRO A 43 27.62 -22.30 15.08
CA PRO A 43 28.41 -23.51 15.29
C PRO A 43 28.16 -24.56 14.18
N ARG A 44 29.19 -25.32 13.78
CA ARG A 44 29.09 -26.37 12.74
C ARG A 44 27.92 -27.35 12.92
N LYS A 45 27.60 -27.71 14.16
CA LYS A 45 26.46 -28.60 14.49
C LYS A 45 25.10 -27.98 14.14
N ASP A 46 25.00 -26.65 14.19
CA ASP A 46 23.78 -25.89 13.94
C ASP A 46 23.69 -25.45 12.48
N LEU A 47 24.81 -25.31 11.77
CA LEU A 47 24.85 -25.21 10.30
C LEU A 47 24.17 -26.40 9.61
N LYS A 48 24.44 -27.63 10.07
CA LYS A 48 23.78 -28.84 9.55
C LYS A 48 22.26 -28.83 9.82
N LYS A 49 21.84 -28.37 11.00
CA LYS A 49 20.43 -28.23 11.36
C LYS A 49 19.74 -27.14 10.53
N ARG A 50 20.41 -26.01 10.29
CA ARG A 50 19.95 -24.94 9.40
C ARG A 50 19.74 -25.46 7.99
N ALA A 51 20.77 -26.07 7.41
CA ALA A 51 20.68 -26.65 6.06
C ALA A 51 19.53 -27.67 5.97
N GLN A 52 19.34 -28.52 6.97
CA GLN A 52 18.26 -29.51 6.99
C GLN A 52 16.87 -28.86 7.13
N ALA A 53 16.72 -27.83 7.97
CA ALA A 53 15.45 -27.14 8.20
C ALA A 53 15.01 -26.30 6.99
N LEU A 54 15.97 -25.77 6.23
CA LEU A 54 15.72 -24.92 5.06
C LEU A 54 15.74 -25.71 3.73
N LYS A 55 16.18 -26.97 3.73
CA LYS A 55 16.42 -27.80 2.53
C LYS A 55 15.30 -27.80 1.49
N PHE A 56 14.05 -27.67 1.93
CA PHE A 56 12.85 -27.75 1.08
C PHE A 56 12.04 -26.45 1.04
N PHE A 57 12.61 -25.34 1.54
CA PHE A 57 11.93 -24.05 1.63
C PHE A 57 12.80 -22.98 0.97
N GLY A 58 12.30 -22.37 -0.11
CA GLY A 58 12.93 -21.20 -0.71
C GLY A 58 12.79 -19.96 0.19
N GLY A 59 13.72 -19.00 0.07
CA GLY A 59 13.69 -17.76 0.86
C GLY A 59 12.36 -17.01 0.73
N GLU A 60 11.88 -16.84 -0.50
CA GLU A 60 10.57 -16.21 -0.78
C GLU A 60 9.43 -16.87 -0.01
N ARG A 61 9.45 -18.20 0.09
CA ARG A 61 8.41 -18.96 0.79
C ARG A 61 8.48 -18.75 2.31
N ILE A 62 9.69 -18.69 2.86
CA ILE A 62 9.90 -18.49 4.29
C ILE A 62 9.39 -17.10 4.70
N ASP A 63 9.76 -16.07 3.95
CA ASP A 63 9.31 -14.69 4.20
C ASP A 63 7.80 -14.52 4.01
N ALA A 64 7.22 -15.15 2.98
CA ALA A 64 5.78 -15.12 2.74
C ALA A 64 5.00 -15.81 3.87
N ASP A 65 5.41 -17.03 4.27
CA ASP A 65 4.76 -17.75 5.37
C ASP A 65 4.86 -16.97 6.69
N TYR A 66 6.03 -16.39 7.02
CA TYR A 66 6.16 -15.62 8.24
C TYR A 66 5.28 -14.37 8.23
N ARG A 67 5.27 -13.62 7.12
CA ARG A 67 4.42 -12.43 6.97
C ARG A 67 2.93 -12.78 7.09
N ASP A 68 2.47 -13.77 6.33
CA ASP A 68 1.08 -14.22 6.35
C ASP A 68 0.69 -14.78 7.74
N LEU A 69 1.62 -15.41 8.46
CA LEU A 69 1.36 -15.91 9.81
C LEU A 69 0.96 -14.77 10.75
N ILE A 70 1.74 -13.69 10.73
CA ILE A 70 1.55 -12.54 11.61
C ILE A 70 0.37 -11.67 11.15
N GLU A 71 0.28 -11.39 9.86
CA GLU A 71 -0.69 -10.44 9.32
C GLU A 71 -2.08 -11.05 9.10
N ARG A 72 -2.17 -12.37 8.92
CA ARG A 72 -3.42 -13.04 8.50
C ARG A 72 -3.83 -14.15 9.45
N PHE A 73 -2.99 -15.15 9.67
CA PHE A 73 -3.39 -16.33 10.43
C PHE A 73 -3.70 -16.03 11.90
N ILE A 74 -2.77 -15.38 12.62
CA ILE A 74 -2.94 -15.07 14.05
C ILE A 74 -4.19 -14.20 14.27
N PRO A 75 -4.40 -13.09 13.53
CA PRO A 75 -5.62 -12.29 13.68
C PRO A 75 -6.92 -13.04 13.33
N SER A 76 -6.88 -13.99 12.39
CA SER A 76 -8.07 -14.72 11.94
C SER A 76 -8.41 -15.97 12.75
N TRP A 77 -7.45 -16.56 13.46
CA TRP A 77 -7.66 -17.82 14.19
C TRP A 77 -8.83 -17.77 15.20
N PRO A 78 -9.02 -16.70 16.01
CA PRO A 78 -10.14 -16.62 16.93
C PRO A 78 -11.51 -16.75 16.24
N HIS A 79 -11.65 -16.25 15.01
CA HIS A 79 -12.88 -16.42 14.22
C HIS A 79 -13.13 -17.90 13.88
N TYR A 80 -12.14 -18.59 13.31
CA TYR A 80 -12.34 -20.00 12.93
C TYR A 80 -12.61 -20.91 14.12
N PHE A 81 -11.90 -20.68 15.23
CA PHE A 81 -12.11 -21.43 16.45
C PHE A 81 -13.51 -21.17 17.02
N SER A 82 -13.89 -19.90 17.18
CA SER A 82 -15.23 -19.56 17.68
C SER A 82 -16.36 -20.04 16.77
N LEU A 83 -16.16 -20.03 15.44
CA LEU A 83 -17.11 -20.58 14.50
C LEU A 83 -17.28 -22.10 14.73
N ALA A 84 -16.20 -22.85 14.86
CA ALA A 84 -16.27 -24.29 15.12
C ALA A 84 -17.00 -24.59 16.44
N GLU A 85 -16.67 -23.87 17.51
CA GLU A 85 -17.30 -24.01 18.83
C GLU A 85 -18.79 -23.63 18.80
N ASN A 86 -19.11 -22.47 18.21
CA ASN A 86 -20.48 -21.96 18.14
C ASN A 86 -21.41 -22.94 17.40
N TYR A 87 -20.89 -23.58 16.35
CA TYR A 87 -21.60 -24.59 15.56
C TYR A 87 -21.43 -26.02 16.07
N ARG A 88 -20.65 -26.25 17.14
CA ARG A 88 -20.27 -27.57 17.66
C ARG A 88 -19.76 -28.51 16.56
N SER A 89 -18.93 -27.97 15.67
CA SER A 89 -18.46 -28.63 14.47
C SER A 89 -17.06 -29.24 14.65
N SER A 90 -16.93 -30.53 14.31
CA SER A 90 -15.63 -31.23 14.30
C SER A 90 -14.83 -31.03 13.00
N GLU A 91 -15.31 -30.22 12.06
CA GLU A 91 -14.61 -30.04 10.77
C GLU A 91 -13.23 -29.41 10.95
N LEU A 92 -13.11 -28.41 11.84
CA LEU A 92 -11.82 -27.78 12.14
C LEU A 92 -10.84 -28.76 12.78
N GLU A 93 -11.34 -29.65 13.66
CA GLU A 93 -10.51 -30.67 14.30
C GLU A 93 -9.93 -31.68 13.31
N LYS A 94 -10.67 -32.04 12.26
CA LYS A 94 -10.21 -33.02 11.25
C LYS A 94 -9.12 -32.45 10.34
N PHE A 95 -9.06 -31.12 10.22
CA PHE A 95 -8.13 -30.45 9.35
C PHE A 95 -6.69 -30.47 9.92
N ARG A 96 -5.74 -30.94 9.09
CA ARG A 96 -4.30 -31.02 9.40
C ARG A 96 -3.53 -29.91 8.69
N PHE A 97 -2.53 -29.33 9.37
CA PHE A 97 -1.69 -28.26 8.81
C PHE A 97 -0.50 -28.78 7.98
N SER A 98 -0.56 -30.05 7.59
CA SER A 98 0.41 -30.73 6.76
C SER A 98 -0.29 -31.63 5.75
N GLN A 99 0.38 -31.90 4.63
CA GLN A 99 -0.06 -32.85 3.61
C GLN A 99 0.94 -33.98 3.42
N ASP A 100 0.44 -35.14 3.03
CA ASP A 100 1.26 -36.30 2.70
C ASP A 100 1.79 -36.17 1.27
N GLN A 101 3.13 -36.15 1.12
CA GLN A 101 3.82 -36.29 -0.16
C GLN A 101 4.66 -37.56 -0.14
N GLY A 102 4.08 -38.65 -0.67
CA GLY A 102 4.68 -39.98 -0.63
C GLY A 102 4.78 -40.50 0.80
N LYS A 103 6.00 -40.76 1.29
CA LYS A 103 6.26 -41.22 2.68
C LYS A 103 6.55 -40.09 3.67
N LYS A 104 6.44 -38.82 3.25
CA LYS A 104 6.80 -37.66 4.07
C LYS A 104 5.60 -36.74 4.25
N GLN A 105 5.46 -36.22 5.47
CA GLN A 105 4.58 -35.09 5.74
C GLN A 105 5.31 -33.79 5.45
N VAL A 106 4.67 -32.95 4.66
CA VAL A 106 5.15 -31.62 4.29
C VAL A 106 4.18 -30.58 4.86
N PRO A 107 4.65 -29.58 5.62
CA PRO A 107 3.76 -28.54 6.16
C PRO A 107 3.17 -27.71 5.01
N LEU A 108 1.90 -27.35 5.15
CA LEU A 108 1.22 -26.43 4.23
C LEU A 108 1.74 -25.00 4.42
N SER A 109 1.58 -24.15 3.39
CA SER A 109 1.75 -22.70 3.55
C SER A 109 0.71 -22.12 4.46
N VAL A 110 1.00 -20.93 4.99
CA VAL A 110 -0.04 -20.14 5.64
C VAL A 110 -1.19 -19.86 4.68
N THR A 111 -0.90 -19.47 3.43
CA THR A 111 -1.95 -19.24 2.43
C THR A 111 -2.81 -20.48 2.17
N GLU A 112 -2.23 -21.67 2.00
CA GLU A 112 -2.97 -22.93 1.82
C GLU A 112 -3.78 -23.31 3.06
N VAL A 113 -3.23 -23.09 4.26
CA VAL A 113 -3.97 -23.27 5.52
C VAL A 113 -5.17 -22.35 5.57
N MET A 114 -5.00 -21.07 5.24
CA MET A 114 -6.09 -20.09 5.21
C MET A 114 -7.17 -20.44 4.19
N VAL A 115 -6.80 -20.90 2.98
CA VAL A 115 -7.76 -21.37 1.98
C VAL A 115 -8.59 -22.54 2.52
N LYS A 116 -7.95 -23.53 3.14
CA LYS A 116 -8.66 -24.69 3.70
C LYS A 116 -9.51 -24.33 4.91
N LEU A 117 -9.08 -23.38 5.75
CA LEU A 117 -9.91 -22.85 6.83
C LEU A 117 -11.17 -22.18 6.29
N ALA A 118 -11.06 -21.42 5.19
CA ALA A 118 -12.22 -20.84 4.51
C ALA A 118 -13.15 -21.93 3.90
N GLU A 119 -12.59 -23.03 3.36
CA GLU A 119 -13.40 -24.19 2.93
C GLU A 119 -14.13 -24.86 4.11
N CYS A 120 -13.46 -25.01 5.26
CA CYS A 120 -14.08 -25.50 6.49
C CYS A 120 -15.22 -24.58 6.94
N GLU A 121 -15.00 -23.27 6.96
CA GLU A 121 -16.03 -22.28 7.25
C GLU A 121 -17.22 -22.41 6.30
N ASN A 122 -17.00 -22.49 4.99
CA ASN A 122 -18.06 -22.69 4.00
C ASN A 122 -18.83 -24.00 4.22
N SER A 123 -18.16 -25.08 4.63
CA SER A 123 -18.81 -26.35 4.98
C SER A 123 -19.67 -26.25 6.24
N ILE A 124 -19.23 -25.46 7.22
CA ILE A 124 -19.99 -25.18 8.46
C ILE A 124 -21.21 -24.31 8.14
N VAL A 125 -20.98 -23.19 7.45
CA VAL A 125 -22.01 -22.20 7.09
C VAL A 125 -22.99 -22.75 6.05
N GLY A 126 -22.56 -23.61 5.13
CA GLY A 126 -23.42 -24.26 4.15
C GLY A 126 -24.50 -25.16 4.77
N LYS A 127 -24.34 -25.55 6.04
CA LYS A 127 -25.33 -26.30 6.82
C LYS A 127 -26.32 -25.38 7.57
N CYS A 128 -26.15 -24.05 7.50
CA CYS A 128 -27.11 -23.08 8.03
C CYS A 128 -28.42 -23.11 7.23
N SER A 129 -29.51 -23.52 7.88
CA SER A 129 -30.86 -23.19 7.44
C SER A 129 -31.20 -21.74 7.83
N GLN A 130 -32.18 -21.12 7.14
CA GLN A 130 -32.77 -19.87 7.59
C GLN A 130 -33.27 -20.05 9.03
N SER A 131 -32.53 -19.50 9.98
CA SER A 131 -32.87 -19.56 11.40
C SER A 131 -33.41 -18.20 11.83
N PHE A 132 -34.31 -18.22 12.80
CA PHE A 132 -34.86 -17.04 13.43
C PHE A 132 -34.19 -16.85 14.79
N CYS A 133 -34.20 -15.63 15.29
CA CYS A 133 -33.63 -15.29 16.58
C CYS A 133 -34.71 -14.68 17.48
N GLU A 134 -34.85 -15.21 18.68
CA GLU A 134 -35.84 -14.77 19.69
C GLU A 134 -35.17 -14.18 20.93
N ASP A 135 -33.85 -14.28 21.03
CA ASP A 135 -33.06 -13.73 22.12
C ASP A 135 -32.87 -12.21 22.03
N GLY A 136 -32.52 -11.60 23.17
CA GLY A 136 -32.30 -10.16 23.30
C GLY A 136 -33.56 -9.36 23.58
N GLU A 137 -33.38 -8.06 23.74
CA GLU A 137 -34.43 -7.09 24.05
C GLU A 137 -34.65 -6.11 22.90
N ASP A 138 -35.90 -5.75 22.64
CA ASP A 138 -36.22 -4.78 21.60
C ASP A 138 -35.63 -3.40 21.94
N PHE A 139 -34.80 -2.89 21.04
CA PHE A 139 -34.09 -1.62 21.23
C PHE A 139 -34.71 -0.48 20.43
N LEU A 140 -34.99 -0.71 19.14
CA LEU A 140 -35.57 0.30 18.25
C LEU A 140 -36.51 -0.35 17.23
N LEU A 141 -37.79 -0.02 17.30
CA LEU A 141 -38.78 -0.38 16.28
C LEU A 141 -38.75 0.65 15.15
N LEU A 142 -38.77 0.17 13.90
CA LEU A 142 -38.76 0.98 12.69
C LEU A 142 -40.16 1.04 12.07
N ASP A 143 -40.42 2.08 11.27
CA ASP A 143 -41.75 2.35 10.69
C ASP A 143 -42.27 1.24 9.77
N ASP A 144 -41.38 0.41 9.22
CA ASP A 144 -41.69 -0.73 8.35
C ASP A 144 -41.84 -2.05 9.12
N GLY A 145 -41.89 -2.00 10.45
CA GLY A 145 -42.03 -3.16 11.34
C GLY A 145 -40.73 -3.92 11.60
N TRP A 146 -39.62 -3.55 10.96
CA TRP A 146 -38.29 -4.07 11.31
C TRP A 146 -37.86 -3.54 12.67
N LYS A 147 -36.93 -4.22 13.33
CA LYS A 147 -36.41 -3.73 14.61
C LYS A 147 -34.93 -4.02 14.81
N TRP A 148 -34.30 -3.18 15.61
CA TRP A 148 -33.03 -3.48 16.25
C TRP A 148 -33.28 -4.14 17.60
N VAL A 149 -32.60 -5.24 17.85
CA VAL A 149 -32.60 -5.99 19.10
C VAL A 149 -31.22 -5.89 19.75
N ARG A 150 -31.17 -5.67 21.06
CA ARG A 150 -29.95 -5.62 21.85
C ARG A 150 -29.78 -6.90 22.65
N VAL A 151 -28.60 -7.50 22.58
CA VAL A 151 -28.17 -8.63 23.41
C VAL A 151 -27.07 -8.12 24.34
N GLU A 152 -27.35 -8.04 25.64
CA GLU A 152 -26.49 -7.37 26.62
C GLU A 152 -25.12 -8.01 26.82
N ASP A 153 -25.02 -9.34 26.71
CA ASP A 153 -23.75 -10.07 26.88
C ASP A 153 -22.83 -9.99 25.65
N GLY A 154 -23.28 -9.32 24.60
CA GLY A 154 -22.52 -9.14 23.37
C GLY A 154 -22.38 -10.42 22.54
N TYR A 155 -22.89 -11.56 23.00
CA TYR A 155 -22.81 -12.85 22.34
C TYR A 155 -24.19 -13.46 22.12
N SER A 156 -24.43 -13.99 20.92
CA SER A 156 -25.62 -14.77 20.60
C SER A 156 -25.31 -15.96 19.71
N GLN A 157 -25.57 -17.17 20.22
CA GLN A 157 -25.50 -18.39 19.43
C GLN A 157 -26.58 -18.41 18.33
N GLN A 158 -27.80 -17.93 18.64
CA GLN A 158 -28.90 -17.89 17.66
C GLN A 158 -28.54 -16.99 16.48
N GLU A 159 -28.01 -15.80 16.76
CA GLU A 159 -27.50 -14.87 15.74
C GLU A 159 -26.41 -15.54 14.93
N GLY A 160 -25.45 -16.18 15.60
CA GLY A 160 -24.37 -16.93 14.98
C GLY A 160 -24.86 -17.92 13.93
N LEU A 161 -25.78 -18.79 14.33
CA LEU A 161 -26.39 -19.82 13.48
C LEU A 161 -27.20 -19.23 12.32
N ALA A 162 -28.02 -18.21 12.58
CA ALA A 162 -28.88 -17.59 11.55
C ALA A 162 -28.07 -16.79 10.52
N MET A 163 -27.05 -16.09 10.99
CA MET A 163 -26.23 -15.19 10.18
C MET A 163 -25.04 -15.85 9.51
N GLY A 164 -24.67 -17.09 9.88
CA GLY A 164 -23.52 -17.75 9.25
C GLY A 164 -22.17 -17.27 9.80
N HIS A 165 -22.09 -16.91 11.08
CA HIS A 165 -20.88 -16.37 11.70
C HIS A 165 -20.74 -16.79 13.17
N CYS A 166 -19.68 -16.38 13.87
CA CYS A 166 -19.40 -16.84 15.24
C CYS A 166 -20.33 -16.27 16.35
N GLY A 167 -21.20 -15.31 16.03
CA GLY A 167 -22.15 -14.74 17.00
C GLY A 167 -21.49 -13.85 18.06
N ASN A 168 -20.24 -13.43 17.82
CA ASN A 168 -19.37 -12.72 18.76
C ASN A 168 -19.06 -13.50 20.04
N TYR A 169 -18.71 -14.78 19.90
CA TYR A 169 -18.35 -15.69 21.01
C TYR A 169 -17.25 -15.14 21.94
N TYR A 170 -16.31 -14.36 21.40
CA TYR A 170 -15.25 -13.70 22.14
C TYR A 170 -15.61 -12.27 22.56
N SER A 171 -16.88 -12.01 22.86
CA SER A 171 -17.34 -10.70 23.31
C SER A 171 -16.51 -10.23 24.51
N LYS A 172 -16.14 -8.93 24.52
CA LYS A 172 -15.46 -8.36 25.68
C LYS A 172 -16.50 -8.03 26.74
N LYS A 173 -16.08 -8.06 28.00
CA LYS A 173 -16.95 -7.72 29.13
C LYS A 173 -17.54 -6.30 28.94
N GLY A 174 -18.86 -6.24 28.79
CA GLY A 174 -19.61 -5.00 28.62
C GLY A 174 -19.82 -4.56 27.17
N ASP A 175 -19.40 -5.37 26.19
CA ASP A 175 -19.86 -5.22 24.81
C ASP A 175 -21.32 -5.67 24.70
N ALA A 176 -22.10 -5.00 23.85
CA ALA A 176 -23.45 -5.38 23.50
C ALA A 176 -23.55 -5.65 22.00
N LEU A 177 -24.36 -6.65 21.63
CA LEU A 177 -24.65 -6.99 20.24
C LEU A 177 -25.98 -6.39 19.85
N TYR A 178 -26.01 -5.68 18.72
CA TYR A 178 -27.19 -5.10 18.11
C TYR A 178 -27.50 -5.85 16.81
N SER A 179 -28.65 -6.50 16.76
CA SER A 179 -29.12 -7.30 15.63
C SER A 179 -30.27 -6.59 14.92
N LEU A 180 -30.14 -6.35 13.61
CA LEU A 180 -31.27 -5.87 12.79
C LEU A 180 -32.11 -7.06 12.35
N ARG A 181 -33.39 -7.09 12.72
CA ARG A 181 -34.30 -8.20 12.45
C ARG A 181 -35.52 -7.80 11.60
N GLU A 182 -35.83 -8.64 10.64
CA GLU A 182 -37.01 -8.58 9.77
C GLU A 182 -38.14 -9.42 10.37
N PRO A 183 -39.39 -8.91 10.44
CA PRO A 183 -40.55 -9.72 10.79
C PRO A 183 -40.93 -10.62 9.61
N VAL A 184 -41.05 -11.91 9.86
CA VAL A 184 -41.48 -12.91 8.88
C VAL A 184 -42.67 -13.67 9.45
N GLN A 185 -43.83 -13.52 8.82
CA GLN A 185 -45.00 -14.30 9.18
C GLN A 185 -44.75 -15.78 8.81
N GLN A 186 -44.78 -16.67 9.79
CA GLN A 186 -44.82 -18.12 9.59
C GLN A 186 -46.03 -18.68 10.35
N GLU A 187 -46.97 -19.25 9.60
CA GLU A 187 -48.23 -19.75 10.16
C GLU A 187 -48.96 -18.64 10.94
N GLU A 188 -49.27 -18.85 12.22
CA GLU A 188 -49.95 -17.89 13.11
C GLU A 188 -49.00 -17.01 13.93
N GLU A 189 -47.68 -17.14 13.76
CA GLU A 189 -46.67 -16.43 14.56
C GLU A 189 -45.72 -15.57 13.71
N VAL A 190 -45.28 -14.45 14.29
CA VAL A 190 -44.24 -13.61 13.69
C VAL A 190 -42.89 -14.08 14.20
N ARG A 191 -42.00 -14.48 13.29
CA ARG A 191 -40.61 -14.83 13.60
C ARG A 191 -39.65 -13.78 13.08
N TRP A 192 -38.49 -13.67 13.73
CA TRP A 192 -37.55 -12.58 13.50
C TRP A 192 -36.27 -13.07 12.84
N ARG A 193 -36.05 -12.66 11.59
CA ARG A 193 -34.89 -13.05 10.79
C ARG A 193 -33.80 -11.98 10.90
N PRO A 194 -32.59 -12.30 11.39
CA PRO A 194 -31.51 -11.32 11.46
C PRO A 194 -30.89 -11.05 10.09
N HIS A 195 -30.38 -9.83 9.92
CA HIS A 195 -29.74 -9.35 8.68
C HIS A 195 -28.43 -8.60 8.90
N LEU A 196 -28.23 -7.99 10.08
CA LEU A 196 -27.02 -7.27 10.45
C LEU A 196 -26.67 -7.53 11.92
N THR A 197 -25.37 -7.64 12.21
CA THR A 197 -24.82 -7.87 13.56
C THR A 197 -23.77 -6.83 13.88
N PHE A 198 -24.06 -5.92 14.80
CA PHE A 198 -23.18 -4.81 15.18
C PHE A 198 -22.76 -4.95 16.64
N ILE A 199 -21.47 -4.81 16.92
CA ILE A 199 -20.91 -4.91 18.27
C ILE A 199 -20.58 -3.51 18.78
N CYS A 200 -21.27 -3.09 19.83
CA CYS A 200 -21.05 -1.81 20.50
C CYS A 200 -20.32 -2.03 21.82
N SER A 201 -19.19 -1.37 21.99
CA SER A 201 -18.45 -1.42 23.25
C SER A 201 -19.19 -0.66 24.35
N LYS A 202 -18.82 -0.92 25.61
CA LYS A 202 -19.30 -0.16 26.78
C LYS A 202 -19.12 1.36 26.66
N SER A 203 -18.17 1.82 25.84
CA SER A 203 -17.93 3.24 25.62
C SER A 203 -18.93 3.90 24.67
N GLY A 204 -19.81 3.12 24.03
CA GLY A 204 -20.78 3.58 23.03
C GLY A 204 -20.23 3.59 21.60
N HIS A 205 -19.06 3.02 21.35
CA HIS A 205 -18.48 2.92 20.00
C HIS A 205 -18.74 1.58 19.35
N PHE A 206 -19.13 1.59 18.09
CA PHE A 206 -19.25 0.39 17.26
C PHE A 206 -17.90 -0.07 16.72
N GLY A 207 -17.59 -1.34 16.96
CA GLY A 207 -16.43 -2.03 16.41
C GLY A 207 -16.79 -2.79 15.14
N GLU A 208 -17.14 -4.06 15.29
CA GLU A 208 -17.63 -4.90 14.19
C GLU A 208 -19.04 -4.49 13.78
N MET A 209 -19.26 -4.29 12.48
CA MET A 209 -20.56 -3.93 11.91
C MET A 209 -20.79 -4.71 10.62
N LYS A 210 -21.37 -5.90 10.74
CA LYS A 210 -21.38 -6.92 9.67
C LYS A 210 -22.77 -7.26 9.19
N GLY A 211 -22.84 -7.77 7.96
CA GLY A 211 -23.97 -8.52 7.44
C GLY A 211 -23.75 -10.03 7.55
N ARG A 212 -24.60 -10.78 6.85
CA ARG A 212 -24.55 -12.24 6.81
C ARG A 212 -23.16 -12.75 6.40
N ALA A 213 -22.71 -13.83 7.05
CA ALA A 213 -21.44 -14.51 6.83
C ALA A 213 -20.22 -13.57 6.85
N ASN A 214 -20.19 -12.64 7.81
CA ASN A 214 -19.14 -11.60 7.94
C ASN A 214 -18.99 -10.70 6.69
N GLY A 215 -20.00 -10.70 5.82
CA GLY A 215 -20.05 -9.84 4.65
C GLY A 215 -20.31 -8.38 5.03
N LYS A 216 -19.98 -7.47 4.11
CA LYS A 216 -20.28 -6.06 4.30
C LYS A 216 -21.77 -5.78 4.23
N PRO A 217 -22.35 -4.95 5.12
CA PRO A 217 -23.76 -4.56 5.01
C PRO A 217 -24.11 -3.98 3.65
N SER A 218 -25.23 -4.44 3.08
CA SER A 218 -25.72 -3.98 1.79
C SER A 218 -26.39 -2.60 1.90
N SER A 219 -26.36 -1.83 0.80
CA SER A 219 -26.93 -0.47 0.74
C SER A 219 -28.44 -0.41 1.02
N VAL A 220 -29.16 -1.54 0.86
CA VAL A 220 -30.59 -1.63 1.19
C VAL A 220 -30.88 -1.44 2.68
N TYR A 221 -29.87 -1.59 3.54
CA TYR A 221 -30.01 -1.42 4.99
C TYR A 221 -29.52 -0.05 5.49
N HIS A 222 -28.97 0.82 4.64
CA HIS A 222 -28.36 2.08 5.07
C HIS A 222 -29.34 2.99 5.84
N ASP A 223 -30.60 3.09 5.42
CA ASP A 223 -31.61 3.85 6.16
C ASP A 223 -31.84 3.30 7.58
N ARG A 224 -31.83 1.97 7.75
CA ARG A 224 -32.02 1.30 9.04
C ARG A 224 -30.79 1.43 9.95
N ILE A 225 -29.59 1.37 9.36
CA ILE A 225 -28.32 1.65 10.03
C ILE A 225 -28.28 3.10 10.48
N THR A 226 -28.66 4.03 9.62
CA THR A 226 -28.74 5.47 9.91
C THR A 226 -29.66 5.72 11.11
N SER A 227 -30.83 5.06 11.17
CA SER A 227 -31.75 5.17 12.31
C SER A 227 -31.15 4.67 13.63
N LEU A 228 -30.31 3.62 13.59
CA LEU A 228 -29.59 3.15 14.78
C LEU A 228 -28.52 4.16 15.21
N LEU A 229 -27.64 4.58 14.30
CA LEU A 229 -26.54 5.50 14.61
C LEU A 229 -27.02 6.89 15.06
N SER A 230 -28.25 7.24 14.69
CA SER A 230 -28.93 8.46 15.13
C SER A 230 -29.42 8.42 16.59
N GLN A 231 -29.34 7.27 17.28
CA GLN A 231 -29.71 7.20 18.70
C GLN A 231 -28.63 7.87 19.58
N PRO A 232 -29.03 8.63 20.61
CA PRO A 232 -28.10 9.38 21.47
C PRO A 232 -27.19 8.50 22.33
N ASP A 233 -27.55 7.22 22.50
CA ASP A 233 -26.78 6.24 23.28
C ASP A 233 -25.43 5.89 22.64
N PHE A 234 -25.27 6.16 21.35
CA PHE A 234 -24.06 5.81 20.60
C PHE A 234 -23.14 7.01 20.41
N ARG A 235 -21.84 6.75 20.55
CA ARG A 235 -20.79 7.76 20.46
C ARG A 235 -20.06 7.76 19.14
N GLY A 236 -19.96 6.64 18.41
CA GLY A 236 -19.24 6.65 17.13
C GLY A 236 -18.91 5.27 16.59
N ILE A 237 -18.01 5.24 15.60
CA ILE A 237 -17.48 4.00 15.00
C ILE A 237 -15.96 3.97 15.16
N GLU A 238 -15.44 2.91 15.78
CA GLU A 238 -14.01 2.64 15.95
C GLU A 238 -13.48 1.61 14.92
N GLY A 239 -14.33 0.67 14.50
CA GLY A 239 -13.97 -0.43 13.59
C GLY A 239 -13.22 -1.58 14.28
N GLY A 240 -12.52 -2.39 13.48
CA GLY A 240 -11.71 -3.53 13.94
C GLY A 240 -12.39 -4.89 13.77
N GLY A 241 -11.93 -5.89 14.54
CA GLY A 241 -12.50 -7.24 14.51
C GLY A 241 -12.09 -8.09 13.31
N TYR A 242 -12.78 -9.22 13.09
CA TYR A 242 -12.48 -10.14 12.00
C TYR A 242 -12.89 -9.56 10.63
N LEU A 243 -11.99 -9.65 9.64
CA LEU A 243 -12.15 -9.06 8.29
C LEU A 243 -12.56 -7.58 8.34
N PRO A 244 -11.81 -6.68 9.00
CA PRO A 244 -12.24 -5.31 9.29
C PRO A 244 -12.64 -4.51 8.04
N GLU A 245 -12.09 -4.85 6.87
CA GLU A 245 -12.46 -4.32 5.55
C GLU A 245 -13.92 -4.54 5.16
N ASN A 246 -14.56 -5.58 5.71
CA ASN A 246 -15.97 -5.89 5.51
C ASN A 246 -16.89 -5.21 6.54
N ASN A 247 -16.37 -4.38 7.45
CA ASN A 247 -17.26 -3.60 8.30
C ASN A 247 -17.99 -2.54 7.48
N PHE A 248 -19.21 -2.22 7.92
CA PHE A 248 -19.83 -0.95 7.56
C PHE A 248 -18.95 0.20 8.02
N SER A 249 -18.84 1.19 7.14
CA SER A 249 -18.23 2.47 7.42
C SER A 249 -19.28 3.55 7.28
N VAL A 250 -19.19 4.64 8.07
CA VAL A 250 -19.99 5.88 7.85
C VAL A 250 -19.94 6.31 6.38
N THR A 251 -18.86 5.93 5.72
CA THR A 251 -18.54 6.33 4.38
C THR A 251 -19.22 5.54 3.28
N ASP A 252 -19.92 4.47 3.65
CA ASP A 252 -20.86 3.77 2.78
C ASP A 252 -22.16 4.58 2.60
N LEU A 253 -22.44 5.52 3.51
CA LEU A 253 -23.64 6.36 3.47
C LEU A 253 -23.56 7.49 2.44
N LYS A 254 -24.72 7.84 1.90
CA LYS A 254 -24.94 9.05 1.11
C LYS A 254 -24.97 10.29 1.99
N GLY A 255 -24.74 11.46 1.39
CA GLY A 255 -24.63 12.72 2.11
C GLY A 255 -25.85 13.11 2.95
N ASN A 256 -27.06 12.72 2.53
CA ASN A 256 -28.31 12.95 3.26
C ASN A 256 -28.42 12.07 4.52
N GLU A 257 -27.95 10.81 4.46
CA GLU A 257 -27.95 9.87 5.59
C GLU A 257 -26.98 10.31 6.68
N VAL A 258 -25.74 10.69 6.31
CA VAL A 258 -24.77 11.26 7.28
C VAL A 258 -25.34 12.52 7.95
N SER A 259 -26.03 13.36 7.17
CA SER A 259 -26.67 14.57 7.71
C SER A 259 -27.75 14.25 8.74
N ARG A 260 -28.48 13.15 8.56
CA ARG A 260 -29.48 12.68 9.53
C ARG A 260 -28.83 12.26 10.84
N ILE A 261 -27.75 11.46 10.79
CA ILE A 261 -27.02 11.02 12.00
C ILE A 261 -26.54 12.23 12.81
N VAL A 262 -25.89 13.20 12.18
CA VAL A 262 -25.35 14.38 12.89
C VAL A 262 -26.47 15.26 13.45
N ARG A 263 -27.59 15.39 12.74
CA ARG A 263 -28.73 16.19 13.18
C ARG A 263 -29.38 15.56 14.41
N ASP A 264 -29.59 14.26 14.37
CA ASP A 264 -30.39 13.52 15.37
C ASP A 264 -29.51 13.08 16.56
N ASN A 265 -28.22 12.79 16.33
CA ASN A 265 -27.18 12.56 17.35
C ASN A 265 -25.95 13.47 17.12
N PRO A 266 -25.98 14.72 17.62
CA PRO A 266 -24.87 15.67 17.45
C PRO A 266 -23.56 15.30 18.16
N SER A 267 -23.58 14.31 19.06
CA SER A 267 -22.40 13.79 19.75
C SER A 267 -21.73 12.64 19.00
N PHE A 268 -22.32 12.16 17.90
CA PHE A 268 -21.78 11.02 17.17
C PHE A 268 -20.47 11.36 16.45
N GLU A 269 -19.42 10.62 16.78
CA GLU A 269 -18.09 10.65 16.19
C GLU A 269 -18.11 9.85 14.88
N LEU A 270 -18.30 10.56 13.78
CA LEU A 270 -18.36 10.00 12.42
C LEU A 270 -17.00 9.50 11.89
N SER A 271 -15.93 9.70 12.64
CA SER A 271 -14.61 9.19 12.34
C SER A 271 -13.83 9.04 13.65
N LYS A 272 -13.05 7.97 13.77
CA LYS A 272 -12.06 7.84 14.86
C LYS A 272 -11.03 8.98 14.84
N TRP A 273 -10.90 9.67 13.70
CA TRP A 273 -9.94 10.76 13.51
C TRP A 273 -10.65 12.10 13.74
N SER A 274 -10.50 12.66 14.94
CA SER A 274 -10.93 14.03 15.21
C SER A 274 -9.77 15.02 15.03
N PHE A 275 -9.92 15.93 14.06
CA PHE A 275 -8.94 16.98 13.76
C PHE A 275 -9.45 18.33 14.23
N ARG A 276 -9.42 18.57 15.56
CA ARG A 276 -10.03 19.76 16.17
C ARG A 276 -9.29 21.07 15.85
N ASN A 277 -7.97 21.01 15.71
CA ASN A 277 -7.13 22.17 15.41
C ASN A 277 -6.68 22.11 13.96
N THR A 278 -7.26 22.94 13.09
CA THR A 278 -6.92 22.95 11.66
C THR A 278 -6.80 24.37 11.13
N ARG A 279 -5.80 24.62 10.29
CA ARG A 279 -5.70 25.82 9.47
C ARG A 279 -6.26 25.55 8.10
N GLN A 280 -7.34 26.23 7.78
CA GLN A 280 -7.95 26.19 6.47
C GLN A 280 -7.03 26.88 5.45
N LEU A 281 -6.81 26.22 4.32
CA LEU A 281 -5.98 26.69 3.22
C LEU A 281 -6.83 27.19 2.07
N ILE A 282 -7.82 26.40 1.66
CA ILE A 282 -8.70 26.70 0.54
C ILE A 282 -10.14 26.39 0.95
N ASP A 283 -11.03 27.39 0.93
CA ASP A 283 -12.48 27.16 0.94
C ASP A 283 -12.97 26.98 -0.50
N PHE A 284 -13.73 25.92 -0.76
CA PHE A 284 -14.38 25.75 -2.06
C PHE A 284 -15.75 26.44 -2.13
N GLY A 285 -16.30 26.91 -1.00
CA GLY A 285 -17.62 27.55 -0.94
C GLY A 285 -18.80 26.59 -1.09
N ASP A 286 -18.55 25.32 -1.46
CA ASP A 286 -19.54 24.25 -1.63
C ASP A 286 -19.63 23.32 -0.40
N GLY A 287 -19.13 23.79 0.75
CA GLY A 287 -19.04 22.99 1.97
C GLY A 287 -17.83 22.06 2.01
N TRP A 288 -16.83 22.25 1.14
CA TRP A 288 -15.56 21.53 1.21
C TRP A 288 -14.40 22.49 1.49
N ASP A 289 -13.34 21.97 2.11
CA ASP A 289 -12.08 22.71 2.23
C ASP A 289 -10.84 21.81 2.19
N TRP A 290 -9.71 22.42 1.81
CA TRP A 290 -8.39 21.90 2.14
C TRP A 290 -7.91 22.55 3.42
N SER A 291 -7.40 21.74 4.36
CA SER A 291 -6.91 22.22 5.64
C SER A 291 -5.71 21.42 6.12
N PHE A 292 -4.73 22.10 6.72
CA PHE A 292 -3.70 21.45 7.50
C PHE A 292 -4.20 21.18 8.92
N PHE A 293 -3.85 20.02 9.46
CA PHE A 293 -4.01 19.75 10.89
C PHE A 293 -2.88 20.41 11.68
N GLU A 294 -3.25 21.28 12.63
CA GLU A 294 -2.37 22.03 13.53
C GLU A 294 -2.46 21.44 14.96
N GLY A 295 -2.23 20.13 15.09
CA GLY A 295 -2.25 19.45 16.39
C GLY A 295 -0.89 19.38 17.08
N TYR A 296 0.20 19.60 16.33
CA TYR A 296 1.57 19.46 16.78
C TYR A 296 2.40 20.51 16.04
N ASP A 297 3.34 21.16 16.73
CA ASP A 297 4.13 22.30 16.22
C ASP A 297 4.55 22.07 14.77
N LEU A 298 3.83 22.70 13.84
CA LEU A 298 4.28 22.83 12.46
C LEU A 298 5.62 23.53 12.56
N PRO A 299 6.73 22.90 12.15
CA PRO A 299 8.03 23.54 12.25
C PRO A 299 7.96 24.80 11.40
N LYS A 300 7.96 25.98 12.05
CA LYS A 300 7.92 27.30 11.39
C LYS A 300 9.05 27.48 10.38
N LYS A 301 10.09 26.63 10.45
CA LYS A 301 11.07 26.33 9.41
C LYS A 301 11.43 24.84 9.46
N PRO A 302 11.61 24.15 8.31
CA PRO A 302 12.02 22.75 8.30
C PRO A 302 13.38 22.60 8.99
N SER A 303 13.40 21.93 10.15
CA SER A 303 14.64 21.43 10.74
C SER A 303 15.03 20.14 10.00
N PRO A 304 16.30 19.97 9.61
CA PRO A 304 16.83 18.69 9.12
C PRO A 304 16.62 17.53 10.11
N ASP A 305 16.40 17.83 11.39
CA ASP A 305 16.33 16.88 12.50
C ASP A 305 14.89 16.47 12.87
N TYR A 306 13.95 16.50 11.92
CA TYR A 306 12.60 15.98 12.18
C TYR A 306 12.67 14.50 12.55
N ASP A 307 12.34 14.20 13.80
CA ASP A 307 12.26 12.85 14.36
C ASP A 307 11.21 12.02 13.59
N MET A 308 11.68 11.02 12.84
CA MET A 308 10.84 10.10 12.07
C MET A 308 9.88 9.27 12.95
N ASN A 309 10.08 9.27 14.27
CA ASN A 309 9.17 8.65 15.24
C ASN A 309 7.98 9.56 15.61
N ARG A 310 7.92 10.81 15.10
CA ARG A 310 6.78 11.72 15.32
C ARG A 310 5.81 11.68 14.12
N PRO A 311 4.49 11.54 14.35
CA PRO A 311 3.51 11.44 13.27
C PRO A 311 3.56 12.70 12.39
N PRO A 312 3.56 12.54 11.05
CA PRO A 312 3.73 13.64 10.12
C PRO A 312 2.57 14.63 10.22
N PRO A 313 2.78 15.94 9.95
CA PRO A 313 1.67 16.86 9.73
C PRO A 313 0.71 16.27 8.68
N LEU A 314 -0.60 16.48 8.86
CA LEU A 314 -1.63 15.90 7.99
C LEU A 314 -2.29 16.99 7.15
N LEU A 315 -2.39 16.77 5.84
CA LEU A 315 -3.22 17.57 4.95
C LEU A 315 -4.56 16.87 4.75
N LEU A 316 -5.65 17.61 4.88
CA LEU A 316 -6.99 17.07 4.94
C LEU A 316 -7.86 17.70 3.85
N LEU A 317 -8.53 16.88 3.05
CA LEU A 317 -9.73 17.33 2.32
C LEU A 317 -10.93 17.05 3.21
N ARG A 318 -11.66 18.08 3.59
CA ARG A 318 -12.76 17.95 4.55
C ARG A 318 -14.10 18.37 3.95
N ARG A 319 -15.16 17.79 4.49
CA ARG A 319 -16.54 18.20 4.24
C ARG A 319 -17.11 18.87 5.49
N LYS A 320 -17.56 20.10 5.34
CA LYS A 320 -18.23 20.91 6.36
C LYS A 320 -19.72 20.60 6.34
N TYR A 321 -20.29 20.42 7.52
CA TYR A 321 -21.71 20.29 7.73
C TYR A 321 -22.16 21.30 8.77
N THR A 322 -23.32 21.92 8.54
CA THR A 322 -23.92 22.90 9.46
C THR A 322 -25.33 22.44 9.83
N PHE A 323 -25.58 22.24 11.12
CA PHE A 323 -26.89 21.82 11.65
C PHE A 323 -27.20 22.56 12.94
N ASN A 324 -28.38 23.18 13.05
CA ASN A 324 -28.86 23.86 14.26
C ASN A 324 -27.77 24.74 14.93
N SER A 325 -27.05 25.52 14.12
CA SER A 325 -25.93 26.39 14.51
C SER A 325 -24.63 25.69 14.95
N ARG A 326 -24.57 24.35 14.98
CA ARG A 326 -23.34 23.57 15.15
C ARG A 326 -22.70 23.29 13.79
N LYS A 327 -21.40 23.53 13.69
CA LYS A 327 -20.59 23.18 12.52
C LYS A 327 -19.73 21.97 12.85
N THR A 328 -19.80 20.93 12.02
CA THR A 328 -18.88 19.77 12.11
C THR A 328 -18.13 19.61 10.79
N CYS A 329 -16.91 19.10 10.86
CA CYS A 329 -16.05 18.88 9.69
C CYS A 329 -15.56 17.44 9.69
N LEU A 330 -15.75 16.73 8.59
CA LEU A 330 -15.28 15.36 8.43
C LEU A 330 -14.07 15.32 7.51
N PRO A 331 -12.94 14.70 7.93
CA PRO A 331 -11.86 14.40 7.01
C PRO A 331 -12.32 13.32 6.03
N ILE A 332 -12.31 13.64 4.74
CA ILE A 332 -12.71 12.71 3.67
C ILE A 332 -11.49 12.06 3.05
N LEU A 333 -10.43 12.83 2.82
CA LEU A 333 -9.11 12.34 2.43
C LEU A 333 -8.07 12.88 3.41
N ILE A 334 -7.18 12.01 3.87
CA ILE A 334 -6.11 12.32 4.81
C ILE A 334 -4.79 12.00 4.11
N PHE A 335 -3.93 12.99 3.96
CA PHE A 335 -2.61 12.84 3.35
C PHE A 335 -1.54 13.01 4.43
N PRO A 336 -0.69 12.00 4.66
CA PRO A 336 0.56 12.21 5.37
C PRO A 336 1.36 13.30 4.65
N TYR A 337 1.87 14.29 5.37
CA TYR A 337 2.64 15.37 4.80
C TYR A 337 3.98 15.52 5.53
N VAL A 338 5.09 15.37 4.80
CA VAL A 338 6.45 15.46 5.35
C VAL A 338 7.31 16.33 4.47
N ARG A 339 7.81 17.45 4.99
CA ARG A 339 8.78 18.32 4.30
C ARG A 339 8.35 18.71 2.88
N GLY A 340 7.08 19.07 2.69
CA GLY A 340 6.55 19.40 1.37
C GLY A 340 6.09 18.21 0.54
N HIS A 341 6.27 16.98 1.01
CA HIS A 341 5.90 15.78 0.27
C HIS A 341 4.61 15.19 0.81
N LEU A 342 3.68 14.86 -0.06
CA LEU A 342 2.46 14.13 0.29
C LEU A 342 2.66 12.62 0.14
N GLY A 343 2.31 11.88 1.18
CA GLY A 343 2.16 10.44 1.12
C GLY A 343 0.83 10.03 0.50
N GLU A 344 0.66 8.73 0.30
CA GLU A 344 -0.57 8.15 -0.24
C GLU A 344 -1.82 8.55 0.56
N PRO A 345 -2.93 8.96 -0.10
CA PRO A 345 -4.15 9.33 0.58
C PRO A 345 -4.79 8.15 1.30
N ILE A 346 -5.15 8.38 2.55
CA ILE A 346 -6.08 7.54 3.30
C ILE A 346 -7.48 8.09 3.06
N ALA A 347 -8.24 7.42 2.21
CA ALA A 347 -9.63 7.78 1.95
C ALA A 347 -10.52 7.28 3.09
N GLN A 348 -11.25 8.20 3.72
CA GLN A 348 -12.35 7.83 4.60
C GLN A 348 -13.56 7.46 3.75
N GLN A 349 -13.94 8.27 2.74
CA GLN A 349 -15.07 7.98 1.83
C GLN A 349 -14.67 7.54 0.42
N PRO A 350 -15.55 6.79 -0.30
CA PRO A 350 -15.33 6.50 -1.70
C PRO A 350 -15.04 7.80 -2.46
N ILE A 351 -13.91 7.84 -3.17
CA ILE A 351 -13.45 9.04 -3.89
C ILE A 351 -14.53 9.56 -4.85
N ALA A 352 -15.32 8.65 -5.45
CA ALA A 352 -16.43 8.98 -6.34
C ALA A 352 -17.56 9.80 -5.69
N SER A 353 -17.64 9.84 -4.35
CA SER A 353 -18.62 10.65 -3.62
C SER A 353 -18.24 12.13 -3.51
N ILE A 354 -16.98 12.48 -3.80
CA ILE A 354 -16.47 13.84 -3.71
C ILE A 354 -16.89 14.60 -4.98
N PRO A 355 -17.75 15.63 -4.88
CA PRO A 355 -18.17 16.38 -6.05
C PRO A 355 -16.98 17.16 -6.63
N ASN A 356 -16.81 17.10 -7.94
CA ASN A 356 -15.75 17.77 -8.68
C ASN A 356 -14.34 17.46 -8.12
N VAL A 357 -14.09 16.19 -7.76
CA VAL A 357 -12.84 15.76 -7.11
C VAL A 357 -11.58 16.17 -7.88
N GLU A 358 -11.57 16.05 -9.20
CA GLU A 358 -10.44 16.47 -10.03
C GLU A 358 -10.14 17.96 -9.87
N SER A 359 -11.17 18.81 -9.91
CA SER A 359 -11.01 20.26 -9.73
C SER A 359 -10.51 20.60 -8.33
N LYS A 360 -11.05 19.93 -7.29
CA LYS A 360 -10.59 20.09 -5.90
C LYS A 360 -9.15 19.64 -5.73
N PHE A 361 -8.76 18.58 -6.41
CA PHE A 361 -7.38 18.09 -6.41
C PHE A 361 -6.46 19.04 -7.18
N ARG A 362 -6.85 19.60 -8.32
CA ARG A 362 -6.01 20.59 -9.03
C ARG A 362 -5.71 21.82 -8.18
N LYS A 363 -6.65 22.22 -7.31
CA LYS A 363 -6.40 23.28 -6.31
C LYS A 363 -5.31 22.93 -5.28
N LEU A 364 -4.97 21.66 -5.10
CA LEU A 364 -3.81 21.24 -4.31
C LEU A 364 -2.50 21.79 -4.87
N LEU A 365 -2.39 21.90 -6.20
CA LEU A 365 -1.20 22.41 -6.90
C LEU A 365 -0.92 23.88 -6.58
N GLU A 366 -1.94 24.61 -6.12
CA GLU A 366 -1.83 26.02 -5.74
C GLU A 366 -1.30 26.20 -4.30
N ILE A 367 -1.25 25.13 -3.51
CA ILE A 367 -0.78 25.15 -2.11
C ILE A 367 0.76 25.14 -2.11
N LYS A 368 1.38 26.31 -1.90
CA LYS A 368 2.84 26.50 -1.93
C LYS A 368 3.62 25.57 -1.00
N GLU A 369 3.01 25.15 0.09
CA GLU A 369 3.61 24.21 1.04
C GLU A 369 3.76 22.79 0.47
N VAL A 370 3.00 22.41 -0.56
CA VAL A 370 3.05 21.10 -1.22
C VAL A 370 3.99 21.18 -2.42
N LYS A 371 5.07 20.38 -2.38
CA LYS A 371 6.15 20.38 -3.37
C LYS A 371 6.13 19.15 -4.27
N ALA A 372 5.87 17.98 -3.71
CA ALA A 372 5.96 16.69 -4.41
C ALA A 372 5.14 15.61 -3.69
N VAL A 373 5.20 14.38 -4.20
CA VAL A 373 4.67 13.18 -3.53
C VAL A 373 5.81 12.26 -3.07
N SER A 374 5.77 11.79 -1.83
CA SER A 374 6.81 10.94 -1.24
C SER A 374 6.58 9.45 -1.47
N SER A 375 5.35 9.03 -1.70
CA SER A 375 5.00 7.61 -1.85
C SER A 375 3.78 7.39 -2.75
N GLY A 376 3.76 6.23 -3.41
CA GLY A 376 2.75 5.86 -4.39
C GLY A 376 3.24 6.11 -5.82
N SER A 377 3.47 5.02 -6.57
CA SER A 377 3.69 5.12 -8.00
C SER A 377 2.37 5.50 -8.68
N LEU A 378 2.43 6.40 -9.66
CA LEU A 378 1.29 6.73 -10.53
C LEU A 378 0.66 5.48 -11.19
N PHE A 379 1.41 4.38 -11.23
CA PHE A 379 1.07 3.19 -12.01
C PHE A 379 1.06 1.88 -11.21
N ALA A 380 1.32 1.90 -9.89
CA ALA A 380 1.24 0.70 -9.07
C ALA A 380 -0.21 0.46 -8.57
N PRO A 381 -0.81 -0.70 -8.85
CA PRO A 381 -2.10 -1.07 -8.27
C PRO A 381 -1.95 -1.35 -6.75
N PRO A 382 -2.97 -1.05 -5.92
CA PRO A 382 -4.24 -0.41 -6.26
C PRO A 382 -4.13 1.13 -6.33
N PHE A 383 -4.44 1.66 -7.52
CA PHE A 383 -4.31 3.05 -7.96
C PHE A 383 -5.08 4.08 -7.11
N SER A 384 -4.41 4.78 -6.20
CA SER A 384 -4.99 5.83 -5.34
C SER A 384 -5.02 7.21 -6.02
N TRP A 385 -3.92 7.65 -6.62
CA TRP A 385 -3.78 8.98 -7.22
C TRP A 385 -4.56 9.18 -8.53
N GLN A 386 -4.59 8.18 -9.42
CA GLN A 386 -5.37 8.26 -10.67
C GLN A 386 -6.88 8.37 -10.44
N LYS A 387 -7.41 7.87 -9.31
CA LYS A 387 -8.83 8.01 -8.98
C LYS A 387 -9.20 9.46 -8.63
N LEU A 388 -8.25 10.24 -8.12
CA LEU A 388 -8.44 11.66 -7.82
C LEU A 388 -8.37 12.53 -9.06
N LEU A 389 -7.50 12.15 -10.01
CA LEU A 389 -7.22 12.92 -11.21
C LEU A 389 -8.08 12.52 -12.40
N GLY A 390 -8.33 11.22 -12.61
CA GLY A 390 -8.77 10.69 -13.90
C GLY A 390 -7.59 10.47 -14.85
N VAL A 391 -7.77 9.61 -15.87
CA VAL A 391 -6.67 9.17 -16.76
C VAL A 391 -6.19 10.28 -17.71
N LYS A 392 -7.09 11.14 -18.18
CA LYS A 392 -6.77 12.21 -19.16
C LYS A 392 -5.99 13.37 -18.54
N SER A 393 -6.31 13.74 -17.31
CA SER A 393 -5.71 14.84 -16.57
C SER A 393 -4.31 14.55 -16.03
N THR A 394 -3.93 13.27 -15.93
CA THR A 394 -2.64 12.89 -15.33
C THR A 394 -1.45 13.45 -16.11
N HIS A 395 -1.54 13.56 -17.44
CA HIS A 395 -0.47 14.15 -18.26
C HIS A 395 -0.32 15.66 -18.01
N GLU A 396 -1.44 16.40 -18.05
CA GLU A 396 -1.46 17.84 -17.77
C GLU A 396 -0.93 18.14 -16.37
N VAL A 397 -1.32 17.33 -15.38
CA VAL A 397 -0.82 17.46 -14.00
C VAL A 397 0.69 17.20 -13.91
N LEU A 398 1.24 16.30 -14.73
CA LEU A 398 2.69 16.06 -14.75
C LEU A 398 3.47 17.21 -15.40
N GLU A 399 2.87 17.92 -16.34
CA GLU A 399 3.43 19.14 -16.91
C GLU A 399 3.39 20.29 -15.90
N ASP A 400 2.23 20.49 -15.26
CA ASP A 400 2.02 21.57 -14.28
C ASP A 400 2.72 21.30 -12.93
N TRP A 401 2.89 20.02 -12.57
CA TRP A 401 3.48 19.59 -11.30
C TRP A 401 4.46 18.41 -11.49
N PRO A 402 5.68 18.68 -11.99
CA PRO A 402 6.70 17.65 -12.20
C PRO A 402 7.03 16.83 -10.95
N GLY A 403 6.95 17.44 -9.76
CA GLY A 403 7.15 16.78 -8.47
C GLY A 403 6.14 15.66 -8.16
N PHE A 404 5.08 15.52 -8.95
CA PHE A 404 4.13 14.42 -8.84
C PHE A 404 4.68 13.08 -9.33
N SER A 405 5.76 13.10 -10.13
CA SER A 405 6.38 11.90 -10.69
C SER A 405 7.45 11.28 -9.78
N THR A 406 7.86 11.97 -8.72
CA THR A 406 9.04 11.63 -7.90
C THR A 406 8.99 10.25 -7.26
N ALA A 407 7.79 9.78 -6.91
CA ALA A 407 7.58 8.44 -6.35
C ALA A 407 7.31 7.36 -7.41
N THR A 408 7.35 7.70 -8.70
CA THR A 408 7.05 6.79 -9.81
C THR A 408 8.34 6.27 -10.44
N PRO A 409 8.50 4.94 -10.62
CA PRO A 409 9.67 4.38 -11.29
C PRO A 409 9.85 4.98 -12.69
N LEU A 410 11.07 5.43 -13.00
CA LEU A 410 11.41 6.07 -14.27
C LEU A 410 10.97 5.25 -15.49
N ARG A 411 11.22 3.93 -15.44
CA ARG A 411 10.81 2.99 -16.49
C ARG A 411 9.29 3.05 -16.74
N SER A 412 8.49 3.15 -15.69
CA SER A 412 7.03 3.19 -15.81
C SER A 412 6.53 4.50 -16.41
N LEU A 413 7.18 5.63 -16.09
CA LEU A 413 6.90 6.93 -16.71
C LEU A 413 7.22 6.90 -18.20
N LEU A 414 8.44 6.44 -18.54
CA LEU A 414 8.92 6.37 -19.91
C LEU A 414 8.10 5.41 -20.78
N CYS A 415 7.53 4.34 -20.22
CA CYS A 415 6.65 3.44 -20.98
C CYS A 415 5.27 4.04 -21.32
N ARG A 416 4.85 5.13 -20.66
CA ARG A 416 3.49 5.65 -20.76
C ARG A 416 3.42 7.09 -21.29
N TYR A 417 4.45 7.88 -21.05
CA TYR A 417 4.52 9.29 -21.41
C TYR A 417 5.83 9.61 -22.12
N ALA A 418 5.82 10.64 -22.96
CA ALA A 418 7.03 11.10 -23.62
C ALA A 418 8.05 11.61 -22.58
N PRO A 419 9.35 11.74 -22.91
CA PRO A 419 10.29 12.44 -22.05
C PRO A 419 9.88 13.91 -21.85
N GLY A 420 9.96 14.42 -20.61
CA GLY A 420 9.57 15.79 -20.24
C GLY A 420 10.00 16.18 -18.82
N PRO A 421 9.61 17.37 -18.31
CA PRO A 421 10.04 17.88 -16.99
C PRO A 421 9.76 16.92 -15.82
N TYR A 422 8.68 16.15 -15.87
CA TYR A 422 8.36 15.12 -14.88
C TYR A 422 9.33 13.93 -14.91
N VAL A 423 9.86 13.53 -16.07
CA VAL A 423 10.88 12.46 -16.15
C VAL A 423 12.17 12.94 -15.49
N ALA A 424 12.55 14.20 -15.75
CA ALA A 424 13.68 14.86 -15.11
C ALA A 424 13.50 14.90 -13.58
N SER A 425 12.33 15.33 -13.09
CA SER A 425 12.04 15.39 -11.64
C SER A 425 12.14 14.01 -10.96
N ALA A 426 11.57 12.96 -11.56
CA ALA A 426 11.68 11.60 -11.04
C ALA A 426 13.13 11.11 -11.00
N TYR A 427 13.91 11.46 -12.04
CA TYR A 427 15.32 11.10 -12.16
C TYR A 427 16.21 11.80 -11.12
N SER A 428 16.02 13.11 -10.95
CA SER A 428 16.69 13.96 -9.94
C SER A 428 16.62 13.33 -8.55
N VAL A 429 15.41 12.90 -8.14
CA VAL A 429 15.18 12.28 -6.83
C VAL A 429 15.86 10.91 -6.72
N HIS A 430 15.83 10.09 -7.77
CA HIS A 430 16.46 8.76 -7.74
C HIS A 430 17.99 8.83 -7.61
N LEU A 431 18.61 9.91 -8.10
CA LEU A 431 20.06 10.10 -8.06
C LEU A 431 20.55 10.96 -6.90
N GLY A 432 19.64 11.67 -6.21
CA GLY A 432 19.99 12.60 -5.15
C GLY A 432 20.71 13.86 -5.65
N ASP A 433 20.51 14.22 -6.92
CA ASP A 433 21.15 15.37 -7.58
C ASP A 433 20.12 16.49 -7.85
N ASP A 434 20.58 17.75 -7.85
CA ASP A 434 19.78 18.91 -8.27
C ASP A 434 19.88 19.10 -9.80
N LEU A 435 18.74 19.02 -10.49
CA LEU A 435 18.61 19.41 -11.90
C LEU A 435 18.27 20.90 -12.01
N VAL A 436 18.85 21.60 -12.99
CA VAL A 436 18.54 23.01 -13.29
C VAL A 436 17.95 23.11 -14.68
N GLU A 437 16.80 23.78 -14.78
CA GLU A 437 16.19 24.17 -16.06
C GLU A 437 17.00 25.30 -16.69
N LEU A 438 17.40 25.13 -17.95
CA LEU A 438 18.01 26.17 -18.78
C LEU A 438 16.96 26.77 -19.72
N ASP A 439 17.34 27.88 -20.37
CA ASP A 439 16.52 28.53 -21.39
C ASP A 439 16.07 27.50 -22.46
N ASP A 440 14.85 27.69 -22.97
CA ASP A 440 14.15 26.82 -23.94
C ASP A 440 13.72 25.43 -23.43
N GLY A 441 13.61 25.23 -22.11
CA GLY A 441 13.02 24.01 -21.52
C GLY A 441 13.96 22.81 -21.47
N VAL A 442 15.27 23.05 -21.60
CA VAL A 442 16.32 22.02 -21.52
C VAL A 442 16.80 21.87 -20.08
N TRP A 443 16.66 20.68 -19.49
CA TRP A 443 17.10 20.40 -18.13
C TRP A 443 18.53 19.85 -18.10
N ASN A 444 19.43 20.47 -17.32
CA ASN A 444 20.83 20.04 -17.17
C ASN A 444 21.13 19.58 -15.73
N VAL A 445 21.95 18.53 -15.59
CA VAL A 445 22.37 17.97 -14.30
C VAL A 445 23.56 18.78 -13.76
N VAL A 446 23.49 19.27 -12.51
CA VAL A 446 24.60 20.07 -11.93
C VAL A 446 25.80 19.21 -11.49
N ARG A 447 25.77 17.88 -11.62
CA ARG A 447 26.95 17.02 -11.48
C ARG A 447 27.05 15.96 -12.59
N PHE A 448 28.19 15.98 -13.27
CA PHE A 448 28.50 15.37 -14.55
C PHE A 448 28.67 13.84 -14.51
N ARG A 449 27.67 13.05 -14.08
CA ARG A 449 27.79 11.56 -14.09
C ARG A 449 26.60 10.76 -14.63
N SER A 450 25.48 11.39 -14.97
CA SER A 450 24.23 10.64 -15.20
C SER A 450 23.60 10.81 -16.60
N VAL A 451 24.28 11.52 -17.51
CA VAL A 451 23.79 11.76 -18.89
C VAL A 451 23.63 10.46 -19.69
N ARG A 452 24.45 9.44 -19.41
CA ARG A 452 24.44 8.14 -20.10
C ARG A 452 23.13 7.36 -19.93
N HIS A 453 22.64 7.21 -18.70
CA HIS A 453 21.41 6.45 -18.45
C HIS A 453 20.14 7.19 -18.88
N PHE A 454 20.12 8.52 -18.78
CA PHE A 454 19.04 9.32 -19.34
C PHE A 454 18.94 9.13 -20.86
N LEU A 455 20.05 9.30 -21.58
CA LEU A 455 20.08 9.12 -23.05
C LEU A 455 19.81 7.67 -23.47
N GLU A 456 20.33 6.66 -22.76
CA GLU A 456 20.04 5.23 -23.00
C GLU A 456 18.55 4.91 -22.81
N SER A 457 17.88 5.51 -21.82
CA SER A 457 16.44 5.30 -21.55
C SER A 457 15.51 6.01 -22.53
N VAL A 458 15.90 7.19 -23.01
CA VAL A 458 15.18 8.00 -24.02
C VAL A 458 15.30 7.36 -25.41
N SER A 459 16.45 6.74 -25.72
CA SER A 459 16.73 6.10 -27.03
C SER A 459 15.90 4.83 -27.29
N CYS A 460 15.29 4.24 -26.27
CA CYS A 460 14.50 3.01 -26.36
C CYS A 460 13.01 3.25 -26.70
N HIS A 461 12.56 4.50 -26.83
CA HIS A 461 11.15 4.84 -27.06
C HIS A 461 10.88 5.19 -28.54
N GLU A 462 9.91 4.53 -29.19
CA GLU A 462 9.56 4.81 -30.60
C GLU A 462 9.11 6.26 -30.85
N GLY A 463 8.56 6.93 -29.84
CA GLY A 463 8.17 8.35 -29.91
C GLY A 463 9.34 9.32 -30.17
N VAL A 464 10.58 8.94 -29.83
CA VAL A 464 11.78 9.77 -30.08
C VAL A 464 12.19 9.72 -31.56
N ARG A 465 11.79 8.69 -32.33
CA ARG A 465 12.00 8.70 -33.79
C ARG A 465 11.22 9.80 -34.49
N ALA A 466 10.16 10.30 -33.88
CA ALA A 466 9.35 11.42 -34.38
C ALA A 466 9.76 12.78 -33.80
N PHE A 467 10.64 12.81 -32.79
CA PHE A 467 11.12 14.05 -32.19
C PHE A 467 12.21 14.67 -33.07
N ASP A 468 11.79 15.37 -34.13
CA ASP A 468 12.67 16.21 -34.94
C ASP A 468 12.95 17.52 -34.17
N ALA A 469 13.78 17.43 -33.12
CA ALA A 469 14.19 18.56 -32.28
C ALA A 469 14.70 19.74 -33.14
N SER A 470 15.25 19.45 -34.32
CA SER A 470 15.81 20.42 -35.27
C SER A 470 14.79 21.40 -35.85
N LYS A 471 13.47 21.10 -35.78
CA LYS A 471 12.41 22.00 -36.24
C LYS A 471 12.04 23.10 -35.24
N HIS A 472 12.37 22.92 -33.97
CA HIS A 472 12.03 23.87 -32.89
C HIS A 472 13.17 24.85 -32.56
N PHE A 473 14.36 24.63 -33.10
CA PHE A 473 15.47 25.57 -32.99
C PHE A 473 15.48 26.52 -34.20
N GLY A 474 15.54 27.83 -33.95
CA GLY A 474 15.66 28.88 -34.95
C GLY A 474 17.02 28.93 -35.65
N VAL A 475 17.56 27.78 -36.06
CA VAL A 475 18.89 27.63 -36.68
C VAL A 475 18.79 27.40 -38.17
N ASP A 476 19.82 27.83 -38.91
CA ASP A 476 19.90 27.72 -40.36
C ASP A 476 19.94 26.25 -40.83
N ALA A 477 19.62 26.04 -42.10
CA ALA A 477 19.47 24.70 -42.69
C ALA A 477 20.76 23.87 -42.68
N TRP A 478 21.94 24.51 -42.70
CA TRP A 478 23.23 23.81 -42.67
C TRP A 478 23.53 23.30 -41.27
N THR A 479 23.36 24.14 -40.26
CA THR A 479 23.49 23.78 -38.84
C THR A 479 22.48 22.68 -38.46
N ARG A 480 21.26 22.76 -39.00
CA ARG A 480 20.22 21.73 -38.85
C ARG A 480 20.64 20.37 -39.47
N GLY A 481 21.28 20.41 -40.63
CA GLY A 481 21.85 19.23 -41.30
C GLY A 481 22.99 18.59 -40.51
N GLN A 482 23.88 19.41 -39.93
CA GLN A 482 24.99 18.97 -39.07
C GLN A 482 24.48 18.30 -37.80
N MET A 483 23.52 18.91 -37.10
CA MET A 483 22.93 18.35 -35.89
C MET A 483 22.25 17.01 -36.15
N LYS A 484 21.48 16.89 -37.24
CA LYS A 484 20.82 15.64 -37.64
C LYS A 484 21.85 14.55 -37.99
N SER A 485 22.92 14.90 -38.70
CA SER A 485 24.00 13.97 -39.05
C SER A 485 24.80 13.50 -37.83
N GLN A 486 25.05 14.38 -36.87
CA GLN A 486 25.79 14.04 -35.65
C GLN A 486 24.97 13.20 -34.68
N LEU A 487 23.67 13.48 -34.53
CA LEU A 487 22.76 12.66 -33.71
C LEU A 487 22.57 11.25 -34.32
N LEU A 488 22.37 11.15 -35.64
CA LEU A 488 22.27 9.86 -36.32
C LEU A 488 23.59 9.08 -36.28
N SER A 489 24.72 9.76 -36.48
CA SER A 489 26.05 9.13 -36.35
C SER A 489 26.34 8.67 -34.92
N PHE A 490 25.89 9.39 -33.90
CA PHE A 490 26.05 9.00 -32.50
C PHE A 490 25.21 7.75 -32.17
N VAL A 491 23.96 7.69 -32.63
CA VAL A 491 23.07 6.54 -32.46
C VAL A 491 23.57 5.30 -33.23
N ASP A 492 24.10 5.49 -34.44
CA ASP A 492 24.66 4.40 -35.26
C ASP A 492 25.99 3.86 -34.69
N CYS A 493 26.87 4.73 -34.19
CA CYS A 493 28.08 4.30 -33.47
C CYS A 493 27.75 3.56 -32.16
N PHE A 494 26.68 3.98 -31.46
CA PHE A 494 26.24 3.33 -30.22
C PHE A 494 25.63 1.95 -30.46
N ARG A 495 24.87 1.78 -31.56
CA ARG A 495 24.40 0.46 -32.03
C ARG A 495 25.56 -0.47 -32.37
N PHE A 496 26.58 0.02 -33.08
CA PHE A 496 27.75 -0.78 -33.47
C PHE A 496 28.57 -1.23 -32.24
N GLY A 497 28.70 -0.37 -31.22
CA GLY A 497 29.32 -0.71 -29.94
C GLY A 497 28.54 -1.74 -29.13
N LEU A 498 27.21 -1.67 -29.12
CA LEU A 498 26.34 -2.65 -28.47
C LEU A 498 26.34 -4.01 -29.18
N SER A 499 26.40 -4.03 -30.52
CA SER A 499 26.56 -5.28 -31.28
C SER A 499 27.92 -5.94 -31.04
N GLY A 500 28.98 -5.15 -30.83
CA GLY A 500 30.30 -5.67 -30.43
C GLY A 500 30.33 -6.26 -29.02
N LEU A 501 29.57 -5.70 -28.08
CA LEU A 501 29.43 -6.22 -26.71
C LEU A 501 28.57 -7.50 -26.63
N TYR A 502 27.57 -7.65 -27.50
CA TYR A 502 26.75 -8.86 -27.59
C TYR A 502 27.52 -10.09 -28.12
N VAL A 503 28.56 -9.88 -28.94
CA VAL A 503 29.43 -10.96 -29.43
C VAL A 503 30.43 -11.43 -28.36
N VAL A 504 30.73 -10.59 -27.35
CA VAL A 504 31.66 -10.91 -26.26
C VAL A 504 31.00 -11.74 -25.14
N SER A 505 29.66 -11.79 -25.08
CA SER A 505 28.94 -12.56 -24.05
C SER A 505 28.70 -14.04 -24.35
N GLU A 506 29.05 -14.56 -25.55
CA GLU A 506 28.72 -15.94 -25.91
C GLU A 506 29.89 -16.95 -25.96
N ASP A 507 31.17 -16.55 -25.96
CA ASP A 507 32.28 -17.49 -25.71
C ASP A 507 33.60 -16.77 -25.37
N PRO A 508 34.15 -16.87 -24.13
CA PRO A 508 35.36 -16.15 -23.73
C PRO A 508 36.67 -16.68 -24.35
N SER A 509 36.64 -17.75 -25.15
CA SER A 509 37.85 -18.51 -25.50
C SER A 509 38.47 -18.22 -26.87
N SER A 510 37.86 -17.38 -27.73
CA SER A 510 38.25 -17.33 -29.15
C SER A 510 38.77 -15.98 -29.71
N CYS A 511 38.90 -14.91 -28.93
CA CYS A 511 39.37 -13.64 -29.49
C CYS A 511 40.86 -13.41 -29.24
N SER A 512 41.66 -13.57 -30.30
CA SER A 512 43.07 -13.19 -30.33
C SER A 512 43.25 -11.67 -30.14
N SER A 513 44.40 -11.27 -29.59
CA SER A 513 44.69 -9.92 -29.08
C SER A 513 44.58 -8.71 -30.04
N PRO A 514 44.49 -8.80 -31.38
CA PRO A 514 44.40 -7.62 -32.23
C PRO A 514 43.14 -6.76 -32.04
N CYS A 515 41.99 -7.35 -31.70
CA CYS A 515 40.73 -6.59 -31.55
C CYS A 515 40.71 -5.68 -30.31
N ARG A 516 41.41 -6.08 -29.24
CA ARG A 516 41.60 -5.24 -28.04
C ARG A 516 42.55 -4.07 -28.31
N ILE A 517 43.56 -4.27 -29.15
CA ILE A 517 44.53 -3.23 -29.49
C ILE A 517 43.88 -2.18 -30.40
N VAL A 518 43.09 -2.57 -31.39
CA VAL A 518 42.41 -1.64 -32.30
C VAL A 518 41.32 -0.81 -31.59
N ALA A 519 40.54 -1.41 -30.69
CA ALA A 519 39.51 -0.67 -29.93
C ALA A 519 40.13 0.30 -28.91
N THR A 520 41.27 -0.06 -28.32
CA THR A 520 41.99 0.79 -27.36
C THR A 520 42.73 1.91 -28.10
N GLU A 521 43.42 1.63 -29.22
CA GLU A 521 44.09 2.67 -30.01
C GLU A 521 43.11 3.65 -30.68
N TYR A 522 41.91 3.20 -31.07
CA TYR A 522 40.88 4.09 -31.63
C TYR A 522 40.19 4.96 -30.56
N ALA A 523 40.05 4.46 -29.33
CA ALA A 523 39.62 5.25 -28.18
C ALA A 523 40.71 6.24 -27.72
N MET A 524 41.98 5.84 -27.81
CA MET A 524 43.14 6.71 -27.50
C MET A 524 43.33 7.82 -28.53
N ALA A 525 43.19 7.53 -29.83
CA ALA A 525 43.28 8.54 -30.91
C ALA A 525 42.20 9.63 -30.79
N ARG A 526 41.07 9.33 -30.14
CA ARG A 526 39.97 10.29 -29.94
C ARG A 526 40.11 11.10 -28.64
N ILE A 527 40.78 10.56 -27.63
CA ILE A 527 41.18 11.33 -26.44
C ILE A 527 42.36 12.27 -26.77
N GLU A 528 43.25 11.86 -27.69
CA GLU A 528 44.34 12.71 -28.23
C GLU A 528 43.83 13.95 -28.98
N MET A 529 42.66 13.87 -29.63
CA MET A 529 42.08 15.00 -30.38
C MET A 529 41.33 16.02 -29.51
N ASP A 530 40.81 15.63 -28.33
CA ASP A 530 39.86 16.48 -27.58
C ASP A 530 40.44 17.18 -26.33
N ILE A 531 41.64 16.83 -25.79
CA ILE A 531 42.08 17.34 -24.47
C ILE A 531 43.51 17.95 -24.42
N GLY A 532 44.24 18.09 -25.54
CA GLY A 532 45.43 18.97 -25.62
C GLY A 532 46.39 19.01 -24.41
N MET A 533 46.92 17.87 -23.96
CA MET A 533 47.80 17.81 -22.78
C MET A 533 49.29 17.68 -23.14
N ALA A 534 50.13 18.55 -22.58
CA ALA A 534 51.46 18.85 -23.11
C ALA A 534 52.68 18.07 -22.54
N SER A 535 52.57 17.19 -21.54
CA SER A 535 53.76 16.47 -21.03
C SER A 535 53.51 15.04 -20.56
N PHE A 536 54.55 14.20 -20.63
CA PHE A 536 54.54 12.75 -20.36
C PHE A 536 54.42 12.39 -18.86
N GLU A 537 54.88 13.25 -17.95
CA GLU A 537 54.76 13.01 -16.49
C GLU A 537 53.32 13.10 -15.98
N ASN A 538 52.51 14.01 -16.54
CA ASN A 538 51.08 14.09 -16.25
C ASN A 538 50.32 12.85 -16.77
N LYS A 539 50.84 12.18 -17.81
CA LYS A 539 50.29 10.94 -18.37
C LYS A 539 50.48 9.77 -17.41
N PHE A 540 51.64 9.67 -16.76
CA PHE A 540 51.95 8.57 -15.84
C PHE A 540 51.23 8.68 -14.48
N SER A 541 51.03 9.91 -13.99
CA SER A 541 50.27 10.17 -12.76
C SER A 541 48.79 9.81 -12.91
N LEU A 542 48.17 10.23 -14.02
CA LEU A 542 46.76 9.92 -14.30
C LEU A 542 46.55 8.41 -14.53
N MET A 543 47.47 7.74 -15.22
CA MET A 543 47.44 6.28 -15.38
C MET A 543 47.54 5.54 -14.04
N SER A 544 48.43 5.98 -13.14
CA SER A 544 48.58 5.36 -11.82
C SER A 544 47.34 5.54 -10.94
N GLU A 545 46.64 6.65 -11.10
CA GLU A 545 45.41 6.98 -10.36
C GLU A 545 44.18 6.23 -10.91
N LEU A 546 44.07 6.08 -12.22
CA LEU A 546 43.02 5.28 -12.88
C LEU A 546 43.16 3.78 -12.59
N VAL A 547 44.39 3.24 -12.62
CA VAL A 547 44.66 1.85 -12.26
C VAL A 547 44.38 1.61 -10.77
N ARG A 548 44.74 2.55 -9.88
CA ARG A 548 44.36 2.49 -8.45
C ARG A 548 42.86 2.50 -8.22
N THR A 549 42.12 3.32 -8.97
CA THR A 549 40.66 3.44 -8.83
C THR A 549 39.97 2.17 -9.35
N TYR A 550 40.48 1.60 -10.44
CA TYR A 550 39.98 0.34 -10.99
C TYR A 550 40.25 -0.87 -10.07
N ASP A 551 41.42 -0.92 -9.42
CA ASP A 551 41.72 -1.96 -8.42
C ASP A 551 40.91 -1.80 -7.12
N TYR A 552 40.60 -0.56 -6.72
CA TYR A 552 39.73 -0.26 -5.57
C TYR A 552 38.28 -0.66 -5.84
N GLU A 553 37.76 -0.39 -7.04
CA GLU A 553 36.42 -0.82 -7.46
C GLU A 553 36.34 -2.32 -7.67
N ARG A 554 37.38 -2.97 -8.22
CA ARG A 554 37.45 -4.43 -8.35
C ARG A 554 37.47 -5.14 -7.00
N GLN A 555 38.21 -4.62 -6.01
CA GLN A 555 38.15 -5.15 -4.64
C GLN A 555 36.80 -4.89 -3.97
N SER A 556 36.18 -3.73 -4.21
CA SER A 556 34.85 -3.40 -3.68
C SER A 556 33.75 -4.30 -4.27
N PHE A 557 33.84 -4.66 -5.55
CA PHE A 557 32.93 -5.60 -6.20
C PHE A 557 33.20 -7.07 -5.85
N GLN A 558 34.43 -7.45 -5.50
CA GLN A 558 34.76 -8.79 -4.98
C GLN A 558 34.43 -8.97 -3.49
N ILE A 559 34.21 -7.88 -2.75
CA ILE A 559 33.70 -7.91 -1.37
C ILE A 559 32.16 -7.85 -1.35
N ALA A 560 31.55 -7.31 -2.41
CA ALA A 560 30.09 -7.20 -2.57
C ALA A 560 29.44 -8.40 -3.32
N ALA A 561 30.23 -9.34 -3.83
CA ALA A 561 29.79 -10.62 -4.40
C ALA A 561 30.25 -11.77 -3.51
#